data_AF-A0A959A3M1-F1
#
_entry.id   AF-A0A959A3M1-F1
#
_cell.length_a   1.000
_cell.length_b   1.000
_cell.length_c   1.000
_cell.angle_alpha   90.00
_cell.angle_beta   90.00
_cell.angle_gamma   90.00
#
_symmetry.space_group_name_H-M   'P 1'
#
loop_
_entity.id
_entity.type
_entity.pdbx_description
1 polymer ?
#
loop_
_entity_poly.entity_id
_entity_poly.type
_entity_poly.pdbx_seq_one_letter_code
_entity_poly.pdbx_strand_id
1 'polypeptide(L)'
;NGASDSTLNAILTAREQASDYTTNSTGLKENSLRVYCSEQAHSSIDKAMAIAGLGKDNLVKIKVNQDFSMEIKDLESQIVRDIENGLHPLMVIAAIGTTGSTAIDPLEAIGKLAQKYNLWLHVDAALAGTALLLPEMRWIAEGLEYADSYVFNPHKWMFTNFDASVY
;
A
#
# COMPACT_ATOMS: atom_id res chain seq x y z
N ASN A 1 0.64 -3.54 17.41
CA ASN A 1 -0.28 -4.65 17.13
C ASN A 1 -1.52 -4.14 16.39
N GLY A 2 -1.41 -3.66 15.15
CA GLY A 2 -2.58 -3.20 14.39
C GLY A 2 -2.23 -2.93 12.93
N ALA A 3 -3.22 -2.60 12.09
CA ALA A 3 -2.99 -2.39 10.65
C ALA A 3 -1.89 -1.35 10.36
N SER A 4 -1.79 -0.30 11.17
CA SER A 4 -0.72 0.69 11.06
C SER A 4 0.69 0.07 11.13
N ASP A 5 0.88 -0.89 12.04
CA ASP A 5 2.16 -1.60 12.20
C ASP A 5 2.36 -2.63 11.08
N SER A 6 1.27 -3.28 10.63
CA SER A 6 1.29 -4.18 9.48
C SER A 6 1.75 -3.46 8.21
N THR A 7 1.22 -2.27 7.93
CA THR A 7 1.65 -1.46 6.79
C THR A 7 3.08 -0.95 6.96
N LEU A 8 3.51 -0.61 8.18
CA LEU A 8 4.92 -0.31 8.45
C LEU A 8 5.82 -1.53 8.15
N ASN A 9 5.42 -2.73 8.57
CA ASN A 9 6.15 -3.96 8.27
C ASN A 9 6.23 -4.22 6.76
N ALA A 10 5.15 -3.96 6.00
CA ALA A 10 5.16 -4.03 4.54
C ALA A 10 6.21 -3.09 3.94
N ILE A 11 6.21 -1.82 4.34
CA ILE A 11 7.17 -0.81 3.88
C ILE A 11 8.61 -1.23 4.22
N LEU A 12 8.85 -1.70 5.44
CA LEU A 12 10.17 -2.18 5.85
C LEU A 12 10.60 -3.42 5.04
N THR A 13 9.69 -4.35 4.78
CA THR A 13 9.98 -5.57 4.00
C THR A 13 10.38 -5.22 2.57
N ALA A 14 9.60 -4.36 1.89
CA ALA A 14 9.92 -3.90 0.54
C ALA A 14 11.26 -3.16 0.51
N ARG A 15 11.52 -2.29 1.49
CA ARG A 15 12.80 -1.56 1.61
C ARG A 15 13.99 -2.51 1.81
N GLU A 16 13.86 -3.52 2.65
CA GLU A 16 14.93 -4.51 2.83
C GLU A 16 15.16 -5.29 1.54
N GLN A 17 14.11 -5.75 0.87
CA GLN A 17 14.26 -6.45 -0.42
C GLN A 17 14.95 -5.58 -1.47
N ALA A 18 14.57 -4.31 -1.60
CA ALA A 18 15.18 -3.38 -2.55
C ALA A 18 16.63 -2.99 -2.21
N SER A 19 17.07 -3.24 -0.98
CA SER A 19 18.43 -2.96 -0.52
C SER A 19 19.25 -4.23 -0.25
N ASP A 20 18.85 -5.37 -0.82
CA ASP A 20 19.49 -6.68 -0.62
C ASP A 20 19.69 -7.02 0.87
N TYR A 21 18.70 -6.65 1.70
CA TYR A 21 18.66 -6.87 3.15
C TYR A 21 19.82 -6.24 3.93
N THR A 22 20.38 -5.14 3.42
CA THR A 22 21.51 -4.45 4.06
C THR A 22 21.10 -3.25 4.92
N THR A 23 19.94 -2.65 4.65
CA THR A 23 19.53 -1.39 5.30
C THR A 23 19.39 -1.53 6.81
N ASN A 24 18.87 -2.64 7.33
CA ASN A 24 18.82 -2.86 8.79
C ASN A 24 20.20 -2.96 9.46
N SER A 25 21.24 -3.32 8.71
CA SER A 25 22.60 -3.46 9.24
C SER A 25 23.42 -2.18 9.09
N THR A 26 23.33 -1.52 7.93
CA THR A 26 24.21 -0.38 7.57
C THR A 26 23.50 0.96 7.51
N GLY A 27 22.19 0.99 7.73
CA GLY A 27 21.35 2.16 7.49
C GLY A 27 21.06 2.38 6.00
N LEU A 28 20.11 3.27 5.73
CA LEU A 28 19.72 3.67 4.38
C LEU A 28 20.77 4.66 3.84
N LYS A 29 21.54 4.25 2.82
CA LYS A 29 22.65 5.05 2.28
C LYS A 29 22.19 6.16 1.33
N GLU A 30 21.27 5.83 0.44
CA GLU A 30 20.66 6.75 -0.52
C GLU A 30 19.15 6.59 -0.44
N ASN A 31 18.44 7.70 -0.31
CA ASN A 31 16.99 7.70 -0.12
C ASN A 31 16.29 8.20 -1.39
N SER A 32 16.34 7.38 -2.44
CA SER A 32 15.66 7.58 -3.71
C SER A 32 14.37 6.78 -3.83
N LEU A 33 14.02 5.99 -2.81
CA LEU A 33 12.88 5.08 -2.81
C LEU A 33 11.54 5.85 -2.79
N ARG A 34 10.58 5.42 -3.60
CA ARG A 34 9.28 6.08 -3.78
C ARG A 34 8.14 5.14 -3.47
N VAL A 35 7.22 5.59 -2.61
CA VAL A 35 6.03 4.83 -2.22
C VAL A 35 4.80 5.59 -2.71
N TYR A 36 3.87 4.89 -3.33
CA TYR A 36 2.65 5.47 -3.90
C TYR A 36 1.44 5.02 -3.08
N CYS A 37 0.54 5.94 -2.76
CA CYS A 37 -0.76 5.62 -2.16
C CYS A 37 -1.80 6.64 -2.58
N SER A 38 -3.08 6.30 -2.45
CA SER A 38 -4.19 7.21 -2.75
C SER A 38 -4.18 8.45 -1.83
N GLU A 39 -4.67 9.58 -2.31
CA GLU A 39 -5.01 10.76 -1.48
C GLU A 39 -5.99 10.41 -0.35
N GLN A 40 -6.76 9.33 -0.49
CA GLN A 40 -7.73 8.83 0.49
C GLN A 40 -7.15 7.75 1.42
N ALA A 41 -5.87 7.41 1.27
CA ALA A 41 -5.23 6.36 2.05
C ALA A 41 -5.10 6.76 3.53
N HIS A 42 -5.00 5.75 4.41
CA HIS A 42 -4.97 5.98 5.84
C HIS A 42 -3.70 6.73 6.28
N SER A 43 -3.84 7.71 7.17
CA SER A 43 -2.74 8.56 7.65
C SER A 43 -1.62 7.80 8.38
N SER A 44 -1.79 6.51 8.69
CA SER A 44 -0.71 5.67 9.21
C SER A 44 0.44 5.53 8.22
N ILE A 45 0.18 5.60 6.92
CA ILE A 45 1.22 5.48 5.89
C ILE A 45 2.22 6.64 6.01
N ASP A 46 1.74 7.88 6.19
CA ASP A 46 2.58 9.06 6.42
C ASP A 46 3.46 8.90 7.68
N LYS A 47 2.93 8.27 8.74
CA LYS A 47 3.70 7.96 9.95
C LYS A 47 4.71 6.85 9.70
N ALA A 48 4.31 5.80 8.99
CA ALA A 48 5.16 4.66 8.65
C ALA A 48 6.36 5.09 7.80
N MET A 49 6.16 5.98 6.82
CA MET A 49 7.24 6.56 6.01
C MET A 49 8.27 7.32 6.85
N ALA A 50 7.81 8.07 7.86
CA ALA A 50 8.69 8.76 8.79
C ALA A 50 9.46 7.77 9.69
N ILE A 51 8.79 6.75 10.23
CA ILE A 51 9.39 5.74 11.12
C ILE A 51 10.39 4.86 10.34
N ALA A 52 10.08 4.49 9.10
CA ALA A 52 10.93 3.68 8.23
C ALA A 52 12.16 4.45 7.70
N GLY A 53 12.31 5.74 8.02
CA GLY A 53 13.42 6.56 7.55
C GLY A 53 13.39 6.90 6.07
N LEU A 54 12.25 6.68 5.39
CA LEU A 54 12.06 7.02 3.97
C LEU A 54 11.67 8.49 3.79
N GLY A 55 11.10 9.12 4.81
CA GLY A 55 10.69 10.52 4.75
C GLY A 55 9.36 10.73 4.00
N LYS A 56 8.59 11.73 4.43
CA LYS A 56 7.25 11.96 3.90
C LYS A 56 7.23 12.48 2.46
N ASP A 57 8.28 13.18 2.04
CA ASP A 57 8.40 13.72 0.68
C ASP A 57 8.58 12.63 -0.39
N ASN A 58 8.90 11.40 0.05
CA ASN A 58 8.97 10.20 -0.77
C ASN A 58 7.67 9.40 -0.81
N LEU A 59 6.63 9.87 -0.10
CA LEU A 59 5.27 9.35 -0.22
C LEU A 59 4.51 10.16 -1.26
N VAL A 60 4.29 9.56 -2.43
CA VAL A 60 3.56 10.17 -3.52
C VAL A 60 2.07 9.87 -3.34
N LYS A 61 1.28 10.94 -3.18
CA LYS A 61 -0.18 10.85 -3.15
C LYS A 61 -0.71 10.85 -4.57
N ILE A 62 -1.41 9.78 -4.94
CA ILE A 62 -2.04 9.60 -6.24
C ILE A 62 -3.46 10.14 -6.18
N LYS A 63 -3.85 10.86 -7.23
CA LYS A 63 -5.21 11.38 -7.37
C LYS A 63 -6.25 10.28 -7.34
N VAL A 64 -7.48 10.67 -7.08
CA VAL A 64 -8.63 9.78 -7.05
C VAL A 64 -9.68 10.16 -8.08
N ASN A 65 -10.40 9.16 -8.56
CA ASN A 65 -11.58 9.32 -9.39
C ASN A 65 -12.76 9.91 -8.57
N GLN A 66 -13.89 10.16 -9.23
CA GLN A 66 -15.11 10.65 -8.57
C GLN A 66 -15.67 9.71 -7.49
N ASP A 67 -15.42 8.41 -7.61
CA ASP A 67 -15.78 7.39 -6.63
C ASP A 67 -14.72 7.21 -5.53
N PHE A 68 -13.72 8.10 -5.49
CA PHE A 68 -12.60 8.11 -4.56
C PHE A 68 -11.60 6.95 -4.71
N SER A 69 -11.74 6.09 -5.72
CA SER A 69 -10.74 5.07 -6.06
C SER A 69 -9.51 5.70 -6.69
N MET A 70 -8.33 5.07 -6.50
CA MET A 70 -7.07 5.53 -7.09
C MET A 70 -7.16 5.66 -8.62
N GLU A 71 -6.70 6.80 -9.15
CA GLU A 71 -6.64 7.04 -10.59
C GLU A 71 -5.41 6.36 -11.20
N ILE A 72 -5.63 5.28 -11.94
CA ILE A 72 -4.56 4.46 -12.55
C ILE A 72 -3.64 5.25 -13.48
N LYS A 73 -4.18 6.21 -14.24
CA LYS A 73 -3.39 7.04 -15.16
C LYS A 73 -2.43 7.97 -14.42
N ASP A 74 -2.88 8.52 -13.29
CA ASP A 74 -2.05 9.37 -12.44
C ASP A 74 -0.96 8.52 -11.75
N LEU A 75 -1.30 7.32 -11.28
CA LEU A 75 -0.32 6.36 -10.74
C LEU A 75 0.80 6.06 -11.75
N GLU A 76 0.45 5.62 -12.96
CA GLU A 76 1.45 5.27 -13.98
C GLU A 76 2.30 6.49 -14.38
N SER A 77 1.67 7.67 -14.53
CA SER A 77 2.38 8.91 -14.87
C SER A 77 3.40 9.30 -13.79
N GLN A 78 3.05 9.16 -12.52
CA GLN A 78 3.93 9.48 -11.39
C GLN A 78 5.09 8.47 -11.28
N ILE A 79 4.84 7.18 -11.50
CA ILE A 79 5.89 6.15 -11.56
C ILE A 79 6.90 6.48 -12.67
N VAL A 80 6.42 6.72 -13.90
CA VAL A 80 7.29 7.04 -15.04
C VAL A 80 8.12 8.29 -14.77
N ARG A 81 7.48 9.35 -14.26
CA ARG A 81 8.17 10.59 -13.90
C ARG A 81 9.26 10.37 -12.86
N ASP A 82 9.00 9.59 -11.82
CA ASP A 82 9.99 9.33 -10.77
C ASP A 82 11.19 8.56 -11.35
N ILE A 83 10.96 7.55 -12.20
CA ILE A 83 12.03 6.81 -12.91
C ILE A 83 12.87 7.76 -13.76
N GLU A 84 12.24 8.64 -14.55
CA GLU A 84 12.94 9.62 -15.40
C GLU A 84 13.79 10.60 -14.60
N ASN A 85 13.42 10.88 -13.33
CA ASN A 85 14.17 11.73 -12.42
C ASN A 85 15.23 10.97 -11.60
N GLY A 86 15.49 9.69 -11.91
CA GLY A 86 16.48 8.87 -11.20
C GLY A 86 16.03 8.41 -9.81
N LEU A 87 14.73 8.53 -9.49
CA LEU A 87 14.15 7.98 -8.29
C LEU A 87 13.78 6.51 -8.53
N HIS A 88 13.64 5.76 -7.44
CA HIS A 88 13.36 4.33 -7.48
C HIS A 88 11.94 4.05 -6.95
N PRO A 89 10.94 3.88 -7.84
CA PRO A 89 9.65 3.31 -7.46
C PRO A 89 9.83 2.00 -6.69
N LEU A 90 9.32 1.97 -5.45
CA LEU A 90 9.48 0.84 -4.55
C LEU A 90 8.18 0.06 -4.38
N MET A 91 7.09 0.76 -4.08
CA MET A 91 5.87 0.14 -3.58
C MET A 91 4.63 0.95 -3.96
N VAL A 92 3.53 0.26 -4.25
CA VAL A 92 2.19 0.85 -4.24
C VAL A 92 1.39 0.26 -3.07
N ILE A 93 0.73 1.12 -2.30
CA ILE A 93 -0.21 0.74 -1.24
C ILE A 93 -1.62 1.03 -1.76
N ALA A 94 -2.35 -0.04 -2.09
CA ALA A 94 -3.74 0.02 -2.54
C ALA A 94 -4.69 -0.24 -1.37
N ALA A 95 -5.88 0.35 -1.39
CA ALA A 95 -6.88 0.17 -0.35
C ALA A 95 -8.10 -0.64 -0.81
N ILE A 96 -8.53 -1.62 0.00
CA ILE A 96 -9.88 -2.18 -0.06
C ILE A 96 -10.65 -1.62 1.13
N GLY A 97 -11.37 -0.52 0.88
CA GLY A 97 -12.12 0.21 1.90
C GLY A 97 -11.25 1.25 2.60
N THR A 98 -11.10 2.41 1.98
CA THR A 98 -10.53 3.59 2.65
C THR A 98 -11.39 4.00 3.85
N THR A 99 -10.77 4.56 4.90
CA THR A 99 -11.50 4.89 6.14
C THR A 99 -12.55 5.98 5.95
N GLY A 100 -12.26 7.01 5.14
CA GLY A 100 -13.13 8.17 4.99
C GLY A 100 -14.26 7.98 3.98
N SER A 101 -13.98 7.33 2.85
CA SER A 101 -14.90 7.19 1.72
C SER A 101 -15.33 5.76 1.43
N THR A 102 -14.77 4.77 2.12
CA THR A 102 -14.98 3.33 1.85
C THR A 102 -14.66 2.92 0.42
N ALA A 103 -13.81 3.70 -0.25
CA ALA A 103 -13.42 3.47 -1.62
C ALA A 103 -12.58 2.20 -1.76
N ILE A 104 -12.66 1.59 -2.93
CA ILE A 104 -11.93 0.37 -3.29
C ILE A 104 -11.08 0.72 -4.49
N ASP A 105 -9.76 0.57 -4.34
CA ASP A 105 -8.83 0.80 -5.43
C ASP A 105 -8.89 -0.36 -6.45
N PRO A 106 -8.72 -0.09 -7.76
CA PRO A 106 -8.79 -1.11 -8.80
C PRO A 106 -7.54 -2.01 -8.81
N LEU A 107 -7.52 -3.02 -7.94
CA LEU A 107 -6.33 -3.85 -7.66
C LEU A 107 -5.76 -4.53 -8.91
N GLU A 108 -6.59 -5.06 -9.81
CA GLU A 108 -6.09 -5.72 -11.02
C GLU A 108 -5.24 -4.76 -11.89
N ALA A 109 -5.68 -3.50 -12.03
CA ALA A 109 -4.96 -2.50 -12.79
C ALA A 109 -3.68 -2.05 -12.07
N ILE A 110 -3.74 -1.87 -10.74
CA ILE A 110 -2.57 -1.56 -9.91
C ILE A 110 -1.55 -2.70 -9.97
N GLY A 111 -1.99 -3.95 -9.85
CA GLY A 111 -1.17 -5.16 -9.88
C GLY A 111 -0.44 -5.33 -11.20
N LYS A 112 -1.11 -5.06 -12.33
CA LYS A 112 -0.45 -5.03 -13.65
C LYS A 112 0.65 -3.98 -13.73
N LEU A 113 0.44 -2.78 -13.17
CA LEU A 113 1.48 -1.76 -13.09
C LEU A 113 2.62 -2.18 -12.15
N ALA A 114 2.28 -2.76 -10.99
CA ALA A 114 3.27 -3.26 -10.03
C ALA A 114 4.19 -4.30 -10.67
N GLN A 115 3.65 -5.29 -11.40
CA GLN A 115 4.48 -6.23 -12.16
C GLN A 115 5.29 -5.56 -13.26
N LYS A 116 4.67 -4.67 -14.05
CA LYS A 116 5.34 -3.97 -15.16
C LYS A 116 6.56 -3.18 -14.70
N TYR A 117 6.47 -2.53 -13.54
CA TYR A 117 7.52 -1.67 -13.00
C TYR A 117 8.30 -2.30 -11.83
N ASN A 118 8.06 -3.58 -11.55
CA ASN A 118 8.69 -4.34 -10.45
C ASN A 118 8.54 -3.64 -9.08
N LEU A 119 7.31 -3.28 -8.73
CA LEU A 119 6.94 -2.64 -7.47
C LEU A 119 6.36 -3.67 -6.52
N TRP A 120 6.62 -3.51 -5.22
CA TRP A 120 5.87 -4.23 -4.19
C TRP A 120 4.41 -3.74 -4.15
N LEU A 121 3.45 -4.64 -4.21
CA LEU A 121 2.03 -4.31 -4.00
C LEU A 121 1.59 -4.73 -2.60
N HIS A 122 1.34 -3.73 -1.74
CA HIS A 122 0.68 -3.92 -0.46
C HIS A 122 -0.80 -3.55 -0.56
N VAL A 123 -1.68 -4.44 -0.11
CA VAL A 123 -3.13 -4.20 -0.06
C VAL A 123 -3.57 -3.96 1.38
N ASP A 124 -3.93 -2.72 1.69
CA ASP A 124 -4.58 -2.33 2.94
C ASP A 124 -6.09 -2.58 2.84
N ALA A 125 -6.51 -3.74 3.31
CA ALA A 125 -7.91 -4.10 3.46
C ALA A 125 -8.35 -4.07 4.94
N ALA A 126 -7.70 -3.24 5.77
CA ALA A 126 -7.96 -3.19 7.21
C ALA A 126 -9.43 -2.95 7.51
N LEU A 127 -10.15 -2.15 6.71
CA LEU A 127 -11.57 -1.88 6.88
C LEU A 127 -12.46 -2.97 6.28
N ALA A 128 -12.38 -3.17 4.96
CA ALA A 128 -13.37 -3.97 4.23
C ALA A 128 -12.90 -5.38 3.86
N GLY A 129 -11.66 -5.77 4.18
CA GLY A 129 -11.13 -7.09 3.88
C GLY A 129 -11.90 -8.25 4.51
N THR A 130 -12.58 -8.00 5.64
CA THR A 130 -13.49 -8.98 6.26
C THR A 130 -14.66 -9.35 5.34
N ALA A 131 -15.09 -8.44 4.46
CA ALA A 131 -16.20 -8.69 3.54
C ALA A 131 -15.94 -9.88 2.61
N LEU A 132 -14.68 -10.23 2.34
CA LEU A 132 -14.29 -11.38 1.51
C LEU A 132 -14.76 -12.75 2.04
N LEU A 133 -15.16 -12.82 3.32
CA LEU A 133 -15.84 -13.99 3.88
C LEU A 133 -17.20 -14.25 3.20
N LEU A 134 -17.87 -13.20 2.73
CA LEU A 134 -19.13 -13.27 2.00
C LEU A 134 -18.85 -13.56 0.52
N PRO A 135 -19.34 -14.67 -0.06
CA PRO A 135 -19.11 -14.99 -1.47
C PRO A 135 -19.49 -13.87 -2.43
N GLU A 136 -20.57 -13.16 -2.15
CA GLU A 136 -21.11 -12.05 -2.95
C GLU A 136 -20.24 -10.78 -2.93
N MET A 137 -19.30 -10.67 -1.99
CA MET A 137 -18.39 -9.52 -1.87
C MET A 137 -16.99 -9.79 -2.44
N ARG A 138 -16.69 -11.01 -2.89
CA ARG A 138 -15.32 -11.38 -3.32
C ARG A 138 -14.80 -10.62 -4.54
N TRP A 139 -15.69 -9.97 -5.29
CA TRP A 139 -15.33 -9.11 -6.43
C TRP A 139 -14.39 -7.96 -6.02
N ILE A 140 -14.43 -7.51 -4.75
CA ILE A 140 -13.55 -6.42 -4.27
C ILE A 140 -12.07 -6.83 -4.20
N ALA A 141 -11.78 -8.14 -4.31
CA ALA A 141 -10.43 -8.70 -4.33
C ALA A 141 -9.97 -9.14 -5.73
N GLU A 142 -10.67 -8.76 -6.80
CA GLU A 142 -10.21 -8.99 -8.17
C GLU A 142 -8.87 -8.29 -8.40
N GLY A 143 -7.81 -9.07 -8.62
CA GLY A 143 -6.42 -8.58 -8.69
C GLY A 143 -5.62 -8.74 -7.39
N LEU A 144 -6.17 -9.36 -6.35
CA LEU A 144 -5.43 -9.63 -5.12
C LEU A 144 -4.27 -10.63 -5.33
N GLU A 145 -4.32 -11.44 -6.39
CA GLU A 145 -3.24 -12.36 -6.78
C GLU A 145 -1.92 -11.66 -7.14
N TYR A 146 -1.95 -10.36 -7.40
CA TYR A 146 -0.75 -9.54 -7.64
C TYR A 146 -0.12 -9.03 -6.33
N ALA A 147 -0.79 -9.16 -5.18
CA ALA A 147 -0.32 -8.57 -3.93
C ALA A 147 0.83 -9.37 -3.31
N ASP A 148 1.88 -8.68 -2.92
CA ASP A 148 3.00 -9.24 -2.16
C ASP A 148 2.68 -9.28 -0.66
N SER A 149 1.82 -8.38 -0.18
CA SER A 149 1.29 -8.44 1.17
C SER A 149 -0.11 -7.86 1.30
N TYR A 150 -0.85 -8.35 2.28
CA TYR A 150 -2.25 -8.02 2.50
C TYR A 150 -2.50 -7.86 3.99
N VAL A 151 -3.28 -6.84 4.39
CA VAL A 151 -3.70 -6.69 5.79
C VAL A 151 -5.21 -6.58 5.89
N PHE A 152 -5.81 -7.24 6.89
CA PHE A 152 -7.19 -6.97 7.31
C PHE A 152 -7.33 -7.01 8.83
N ASN A 153 -8.38 -6.36 9.37
CA ASN A 153 -8.61 -6.30 10.82
C ASN A 153 -9.89 -7.05 11.23
N PRO A 154 -9.77 -8.28 11.77
CA PRO A 154 -10.88 -8.96 12.43
C PRO A 154 -11.58 -8.12 13.50
N HIS A 155 -10.85 -7.28 14.25
CA HIS A 155 -11.44 -6.44 15.29
C HIS A 155 -12.39 -5.35 14.79
N LYS A 156 -12.50 -5.13 13.47
CA LYS A 156 -13.47 -4.17 12.92
C LYS A 156 -14.82 -4.83 12.68
N TRP A 157 -14.92 -5.68 11.65
CA TRP A 157 -16.21 -6.21 11.20
C TRP A 157 -16.52 -7.61 11.76
N MET A 158 -15.55 -8.29 12.41
CA MET A 158 -15.76 -9.60 13.04
C MET A 158 -15.99 -9.52 14.56
N PHE A 159 -16.09 -8.31 15.14
CA PHE A 159 -16.28 -8.09 16.58
C PHE A 159 -15.25 -8.82 17.48
N THR A 160 -14.05 -9.07 16.95
CA THR A 160 -12.93 -9.57 17.77
C THR A 160 -12.45 -8.46 18.69
N ASN A 161 -12.02 -8.79 19.91
CA ASN A 161 -11.49 -7.79 20.84
C ASN A 161 -10.23 -7.10 20.28
N PHE A 162 -10.05 -5.83 20.62
CA PHE A 162 -8.85 -5.08 20.26
C PHE A 162 -7.62 -5.60 21.03
N ASP A 163 -6.42 -5.66 20.43
CA ASP A 163 -6.13 -5.48 18.99
C ASP A 163 -6.04 -6.82 18.26
N ALA A 164 -6.69 -6.95 17.10
CA ALA A 164 -6.54 -8.11 16.20
C ALA A 164 -6.39 -7.68 14.72
N SER A 165 -5.17 -7.74 14.18
CA SER A 165 -4.84 -7.43 12.78
C SER A 165 -4.02 -8.58 12.21
N VAL A 166 -4.30 -8.96 10.96
CA VAL A 166 -3.64 -10.07 10.28
C VAL A 166 -2.96 -9.51 9.04
N TYR A 167 -1.65 -9.77 8.94
CA TYR A 167 -0.73 -9.39 7.87
C TYR A 167 -0.06 -10.65 7.33
#